data_AF-A0A8T3N522-F1
#
_entry.id   AF-A0A8T3N522-F1
#
_cell.length_a   1.000
_cell.length_b   1.000
_cell.length_c   1.000
_cell.angle_alpha   90.00
_cell.angle_beta   90.00
_cell.angle_gamma   90.00
#
_symmetry.space_group_name_H-M   'P 1'
#
loop_
_entity.id
_entity.type
_entity.pdbx_description
1 polymer ?
#
loop_
_entity_poly.entity_id
_entity_poly.type
_entity_poly.pdbx_seq_one_letter_code
_entity_poly.pdbx_strand_id
1 'polypeptide(L)'
;MEMATFSALLSWAVLLSGYAEPQGPPELEYKPHTFFVSEACGGDECEAIGWYNDAHVVYLDERMRGDNRSDTRSLVVHELVHYLQHLSGKYDSLSCADQIAREREAYAIQRIYMAEAHGQPQFQQMRPPLCDADYEGVSGP
;
A
#
# COMPACT_ATOMS: atom_id res chain seq x y z
N MET A 1 -0.91 -3.10 15.69
CA MET A 1 -0.30 -1.77 15.78
C MET A 1 -1.23 -0.91 16.61
N GLU A 2 -0.70 -0.04 17.46
CA GLU A 2 -1.53 0.89 18.25
C GLU A 2 -2.09 2.00 17.36
N MET A 3 -3.28 2.51 17.70
CA MET A 3 -3.96 3.56 16.91
C MET A 3 -3.12 4.84 16.77
N ALA A 4 -2.39 5.22 17.82
CA ALA A 4 -1.53 6.41 17.80
C ALA A 4 -0.40 6.25 16.77
N THR A 5 0.23 5.07 16.72
CA THR A 5 1.26 4.75 15.72
C THR A 5 0.68 4.78 14.32
N PHE A 6 -0.48 4.17 14.10
CA PHE A 6 -1.14 4.14 12.78
C PHE A 6 -1.47 5.56 12.29
N SER A 7 -2.02 6.41 13.17
CA SER A 7 -2.32 7.81 12.85
C SER A 7 -1.06 8.62 12.54
N ALA A 8 0.04 8.39 13.28
CA ALA A 8 1.31 9.05 13.00
C ALA A 8 1.87 8.63 11.63
N LEU A 9 1.72 7.37 11.23
CA LEU A 9 2.13 6.89 9.90
C LEU A 9 1.28 7.52 8.79
N LEU A 10 -0.01 7.79 9.05
CA LEU A 10 -0.85 8.54 8.12
C LEU A 10 -0.36 9.98 7.95
N SER A 11 0.01 10.66 9.05
CA SER A 11 0.62 11.99 8.96
C SER A 11 1.91 11.99 8.13
N TRP A 12 2.74 10.94 8.27
CA TRP A 12 3.92 10.75 7.40
C TRP A 12 3.54 10.56 5.93
N ALA A 13 2.55 9.70 5.65
CA ALA A 13 2.08 9.49 4.28
C ALA A 13 1.58 10.80 3.65
N VAL A 14 0.78 11.59 4.37
CA VAL A 14 0.31 12.91 3.95
C VAL A 14 1.48 13.86 3.68
N LEU A 15 2.40 14.01 4.64
CA LEU A 15 3.56 14.90 4.54
C LEU A 15 4.43 14.58 3.33
N LEU A 16 4.75 13.30 3.12
CA LEU A 16 5.71 12.87 2.11
C LEU A 16 5.10 12.81 0.70
N SER A 17 3.81 12.45 0.59
CA SER A 17 3.11 12.37 -0.69
C SER A 17 2.59 13.72 -1.20
N GLY A 18 2.30 14.65 -0.29
CA GLY A 18 1.67 15.93 -0.62
C GLY A 18 0.16 15.84 -0.90
N TYR A 19 -0.48 14.69 -0.65
CA TYR A 19 -1.94 14.57 -0.71
C TYR A 19 -2.61 15.39 0.41
N ALA A 20 -3.89 15.72 0.21
CA ALA A 20 -4.68 16.39 1.23
C ALA A 20 -4.85 15.49 2.47
N GLU A 21 -4.91 16.10 3.65
CA GLU A 21 -5.22 15.38 4.88
C GLU A 21 -6.65 14.83 4.82
N PRO A 22 -6.85 13.51 5.03
CA PRO A 22 -8.17 12.91 4.98
C PRO A 22 -8.97 13.25 6.25
N GLN A 23 -10.30 13.14 6.18
CA GLN A 23 -11.17 13.39 7.35
C GLN A 23 -10.97 12.39 8.49
N GLY A 24 -10.39 11.22 8.18
CA GLY A 24 -10.05 10.20 9.16
C GLY A 24 -9.13 9.13 8.56
N PRO A 25 -8.54 8.27 9.40
CA PRO A 25 -7.76 7.13 8.92
C PRO A 25 -8.66 6.05 8.31
N PRO A 26 -8.12 5.19 7.42
CA PRO A 26 -8.82 3.99 7.00
C PRO A 26 -8.93 3.00 8.17
N GLU A 27 -9.80 2.00 8.04
CA GLU A 27 -9.84 0.88 8.98
C GLU A 27 -8.58 0.02 8.83
N LEU A 28 -8.10 -0.54 9.94
CA LEU A 28 -6.95 -1.45 9.95
C LEU A 28 -7.40 -2.84 10.40
N GLU A 29 -7.30 -3.80 9.49
CA GLU A 29 -7.61 -5.19 9.76
C GLU A 29 -6.37 -6.09 9.62
N TYR A 30 -6.35 -7.15 10.43
CA TYR A 30 -5.31 -8.18 10.34
C TYR A 30 -5.93 -9.47 9.83
N LYS A 31 -5.34 -10.06 8.79
CA LYS A 31 -5.84 -11.25 8.11
C LYS A 31 -4.74 -12.31 7.99
N PRO A 32 -5.08 -13.61 7.93
CA PRO A 32 -4.12 -14.66 7.64
C PRO A 32 -3.58 -14.51 6.20
N HIS A 33 -2.38 -15.02 5.93
CA HIS A 33 -1.75 -14.91 4.61
C HIS A 33 -2.64 -15.44 3.46
N THR A 34 -3.43 -16.48 3.72
CA THR A 34 -4.38 -17.06 2.76
C THR A 34 -5.43 -16.06 2.24
N PHE A 35 -5.75 -15.01 2.99
CA PHE A 35 -6.62 -13.93 2.54
C PHE A 35 -5.94 -13.09 1.45
N PHE A 36 -4.64 -12.83 1.54
CA PHE A 36 -3.93 -12.06 0.53
C PHE A 36 -3.79 -12.85 -0.78
N VAL A 37 -3.53 -14.15 -0.66
CA VAL A 37 -3.53 -15.07 -1.80
C VAL A 37 -4.89 -15.03 -2.53
N SER A 38 -6.01 -15.10 -1.81
CA SER A 38 -7.34 -15.09 -2.43
C SER A 38 -7.73 -13.72 -2.98
N GLU A 39 -7.62 -12.67 -2.17
CA GLU A 39 -8.22 -11.36 -2.49
C GLU A 39 -7.28 -10.45 -3.29
N ALA A 40 -5.98 -10.45 -2.98
CA ALA A 40 -5.02 -9.53 -3.59
C ALA A 40 -4.25 -10.16 -4.76
N CYS A 41 -4.17 -11.50 -4.82
CA CYS A 41 -3.36 -12.22 -5.79
C CYS A 41 -4.17 -13.16 -6.69
N GLY A 42 -5.50 -13.09 -6.68
CA GLY A 42 -6.36 -13.84 -7.59
C GLY A 42 -6.32 -15.37 -7.40
N GLY A 43 -5.88 -15.84 -6.23
CA GLY A 43 -5.75 -17.26 -5.90
C GLY A 43 -4.35 -17.84 -6.12
N ASP A 44 -3.42 -17.09 -6.71
CA ASP A 44 -2.04 -17.52 -6.90
C ASP A 44 -1.18 -17.20 -5.66
N GLU A 45 -0.36 -18.15 -5.25
CA GLU A 45 0.55 -17.99 -4.11
C GLU A 45 1.45 -16.77 -4.33
N CYS A 46 1.53 -15.87 -3.34
CA CYS A 46 2.21 -14.61 -3.49
C CYS A 46 2.76 -14.08 -2.17
N GLU A 47 3.71 -13.14 -2.22
CA GLU A 47 4.35 -12.59 -1.02
C GLU A 47 3.61 -11.39 -0.41
N ALA A 48 2.35 -11.14 -0.82
CA ALA A 48 1.58 -10.02 -0.31
C ALA A 48 1.27 -10.19 1.18
N ILE A 49 1.63 -9.17 1.96
CA ILE A 49 1.44 -9.11 3.42
C ILE A 49 0.79 -7.79 3.87
N GLY A 50 0.48 -6.91 2.92
CA GLY A 50 -0.22 -5.64 3.07
C GLY A 50 -1.08 -5.40 1.84
N TRP A 51 -2.26 -4.81 2.02
CA TRP A 51 -3.15 -4.44 0.92
C TRP A 51 -4.20 -3.41 1.35
N TYR A 52 -4.25 -2.27 0.66
CA TYR A 52 -5.40 -1.38 0.67
C TYR A 52 -6.42 -1.76 -0.40
N ASN A 53 -7.67 -1.97 -0.01
CA ASN A 53 -8.70 -2.57 -0.87
C ASN A 53 -9.52 -1.60 -1.72
N ASP A 54 -9.08 -0.33 -1.84
CA ASP A 54 -9.86 0.73 -2.50
C ASP A 54 -11.27 0.92 -1.89
N ALA A 55 -11.49 0.51 -0.64
CA ALA A 55 -12.75 0.64 0.08
C ALA A 55 -12.53 0.98 1.55
N HIS A 56 -11.54 1.83 1.84
CA HIS A 56 -11.23 2.38 3.18
C HIS A 56 -10.72 1.35 4.20
N VAL A 57 -10.26 0.17 3.77
CA VAL A 57 -9.65 -0.83 4.67
C VAL A 57 -8.22 -1.13 4.23
N VAL A 58 -7.30 -1.00 5.18
CA VAL A 58 -5.92 -1.51 5.07
C VAL A 58 -5.87 -2.86 5.76
N TYR A 59 -5.49 -3.89 5.01
CA TYR A 59 -5.21 -5.22 5.53
C TYR A 59 -3.72 -5.42 5.75
N LEU A 60 -3.35 -6.01 6.88
CA LEU A 60 -2.00 -6.49 7.15
C LEU A 60 -2.02 -7.97 7.52
N ASP A 61 -0.93 -8.67 7.22
CA ASP A 61 -0.76 -10.05 7.66
C ASP A 61 -0.77 -10.12 9.19
N GLU A 62 -1.52 -11.08 9.74
CA GLU A 62 -1.67 -11.25 11.19
C GLU A 62 -0.35 -11.49 11.92
N ARG A 63 0.67 -12.01 11.24
CA ARG A 63 2.03 -12.16 11.79
C ARG A 63 2.67 -10.81 12.14
N MET A 64 2.19 -9.72 11.55
CA MET A 64 2.64 -8.34 11.82
C MET A 64 1.86 -7.69 12.98
N ARG A 65 0.92 -8.41 13.61
CA ARG A 65 0.14 -7.87 14.73
C ARG A 65 1.05 -7.54 15.91
N GLY A 66 1.19 -6.25 16.18
CA GLY A 66 2.05 -5.75 17.26
C GLY A 66 3.50 -5.53 16.84
N ASP A 67 3.85 -5.88 15.60
CA ASP A 67 5.14 -5.54 15.02
C ASP A 67 5.23 -4.02 14.80
N ASN A 68 6.34 -3.46 15.27
CA ASN A 68 6.66 -2.03 15.22
C ASN A 68 8.03 -1.79 14.57
N ARG A 69 8.62 -2.82 13.95
CA ARG A 69 9.86 -2.70 13.19
C ARG A 69 9.67 -1.79 11.98
N SER A 70 10.79 -1.26 11.49
CA SER A 70 10.82 -0.27 10.41
C SER A 70 10.22 -0.78 9.10
N ASP A 71 10.39 -2.08 8.80
CA ASP A 71 9.79 -2.79 7.66
C ASP A 71 8.26 -2.79 7.71
N THR A 72 7.69 -3.10 8.88
CA THR A 72 6.23 -3.10 9.09
C THR A 72 5.66 -1.70 8.94
N ARG A 73 6.33 -0.71 9.55
CA ARG A 73 5.89 0.69 9.48
C ARG A 73 6.00 1.25 8.07
N SER A 74 7.06 0.90 7.33
CA SER A 74 7.21 1.36 5.94
C SER A 74 6.19 0.72 5.01
N LEU A 75 5.86 -0.57 5.19
CA LEU A 75 4.74 -1.20 4.50
C LEU A 75 3.41 -0.50 4.80
N VAL A 76 3.14 -0.15 6.06
CA VAL A 76 1.91 0.59 6.40
C VAL A 76 1.86 1.96 5.73
N VAL A 77 2.99 2.68 5.66
CA VAL A 77 3.05 3.94 4.91
C VAL A 77 2.73 3.74 3.43
N HIS A 78 3.20 2.64 2.84
CA HIS A 78 2.86 2.27 1.45
C HIS A 78 1.35 2.14 1.26
N GLU A 79 0.67 1.33 2.08
CA GLU A 79 -0.79 1.15 1.99
C GLU A 79 -1.57 2.44 2.28
N LEU A 80 -1.06 3.30 3.17
CA LEU A 80 -1.67 4.60 3.44
C LEU A 80 -1.52 5.58 2.27
N VAL A 81 -0.47 5.47 1.46
CA VAL A 81 -0.37 6.23 0.21
C VAL A 81 -1.44 5.77 -0.78
N HIS A 82 -1.73 4.46 -0.87
CA HIS A 82 -2.85 3.97 -1.67
C HIS A 82 -4.21 4.51 -1.21
N TYR A 83 -4.41 4.57 0.11
CA TYR A 83 -5.59 5.23 0.66
C TYR A 83 -5.72 6.69 0.18
N LEU A 84 -4.65 7.46 0.28
CA LEU A 84 -4.63 8.87 -0.15
C LEU A 84 -4.79 9.02 -1.68
N GLN A 85 -4.19 8.12 -2.46
CA GLN A 85 -4.33 8.06 -3.91
C GLN A 85 -5.80 7.84 -4.31
N HIS A 86 -6.47 6.86 -3.71
CA HIS A 86 -7.90 6.60 -3.93
C HIS A 86 -8.74 7.84 -3.58
N LEU A 87 -8.51 8.47 -2.43
CA LEU A 87 -9.26 9.69 -2.07
C LEU A 87 -9.03 10.87 -3.03
N SER A 88 -7.85 10.94 -3.66
CA SER A 88 -7.50 12.02 -4.58
C SER A 88 -8.10 11.86 -5.99
N GLY A 89 -8.48 10.64 -6.37
CA GLY A 89 -8.93 10.28 -7.72
C GLY A 89 -7.84 10.30 -8.81
N LYS A 90 -6.55 10.39 -8.42
CA LYS A 90 -5.43 10.61 -9.36
C LYS A 90 -5.20 9.44 -10.34
N TYR A 91 -5.54 8.20 -9.94
CA TYR A 91 -5.27 6.98 -10.70
C TYR A 91 -6.53 6.15 -11.01
N ASP A 92 -7.69 6.80 -11.10
CA ASP A 92 -9.00 6.13 -11.20
C ASP A 92 -9.29 5.51 -12.57
N SER A 93 -8.42 5.67 -13.57
CA SER A 93 -8.69 5.14 -14.92
C SER A 93 -8.65 3.61 -15.00
N LEU A 94 -8.17 2.94 -13.94
CA LEU A 94 -7.91 1.48 -13.87
C LEU A 94 -6.96 0.96 -14.96
N SER A 95 -6.39 1.84 -15.79
CA SER A 95 -5.44 1.47 -16.84
C SER A 95 -4.18 0.88 -16.23
N CYS A 96 -3.50 0.00 -16.98
CA CYS A 96 -2.26 -0.57 -16.48
C CYS A 96 -1.18 0.51 -16.21
N ALA A 97 -1.15 1.55 -17.04
CA ALA A 97 -0.26 2.69 -16.84
C ALA A 97 -0.52 3.40 -15.50
N ASP A 98 -1.79 3.61 -15.15
CA ASP A 98 -2.17 4.21 -13.87
C ASP A 98 -1.86 3.27 -12.70
N GLN A 99 -2.11 1.97 -12.83
CA GLN A 99 -1.74 0.99 -11.80
C GLN A 99 -0.22 1.00 -11.56
N ILE A 100 0.59 0.97 -12.62
CA ILE A 100 2.06 1.09 -12.51
C ILE A 100 2.46 2.41 -11.85
N ALA A 101 1.85 3.53 -12.23
CA ALA A 101 2.18 4.85 -11.68
C ALA A 101 1.79 4.96 -10.20
N ARG A 102 0.60 4.45 -9.84
CA ARG A 102 0.07 4.35 -8.48
C ARG A 102 1.06 3.62 -7.57
N GLU A 103 1.53 2.44 -8.00
CA GLU A 103 2.50 1.67 -7.24
C GLU A 103 3.89 2.32 -7.19
N ARG A 104 4.33 2.96 -8.28
CA ARG A 104 5.65 3.62 -8.33
C ARG A 104 5.74 4.75 -7.31
N GLU A 105 4.67 5.52 -7.18
CA GLU A 105 4.58 6.57 -6.19
C GLU A 105 4.57 6.01 -4.76
N ALA A 106 3.74 4.99 -4.47
CA ALA A 106 3.69 4.38 -3.14
C ALA A 106 5.06 3.84 -2.68
N TYR A 107 5.77 3.12 -3.55
CA TYR A 107 7.14 2.68 -3.28
C TYR A 107 8.14 3.83 -3.14
N ALA A 108 7.99 4.92 -3.90
CA ALA A 108 8.87 6.08 -3.77
C ALA A 108 8.72 6.72 -2.39
N ILE A 109 7.49 6.93 -1.93
CA ILE A 109 7.20 7.48 -0.60
C ILE A 109 7.65 6.54 0.51
N GLN A 110 7.42 5.24 0.37
CA GLN A 110 7.93 4.22 1.30
C GLN A 110 9.45 4.33 1.48
N ARG A 111 10.21 4.44 0.38
CA ARG A 111 11.68 4.59 0.45
C ARG A 111 12.11 5.89 1.12
N ILE A 112 11.42 7.00 0.85
CA ILE A 112 11.69 8.29 1.52
C ILE A 112 11.44 8.16 3.02
N TYR A 113 10.30 7.59 3.43
CA TYR A 113 10.00 7.34 4.83
C TYR A 113 11.09 6.49 5.52
N MET A 114 11.56 5.43 4.88
CA MET A 114 12.62 4.58 5.44
C MET A 114 13.94 5.32 5.61
N ALA A 115 14.28 6.19 4.65
CA ALA A 115 15.48 7.02 4.72
C ALA A 115 15.38 8.08 5.82
N GLU A 116 14.26 8.81 5.91
CA GLU A 116 14.09 9.92 6.85
C GLU A 116 13.82 9.46 8.29
N ALA A 117 12.93 8.48 8.48
CA ALA A 117 12.51 8.06 9.81
C ALA A 117 13.47 7.06 10.47
N HIS A 118 14.23 6.29 9.67
CA HIS A 118 15.04 5.17 10.18
C HIS A 118 16.51 5.22 9.75
N GLY A 119 16.92 6.19 8.91
CA GLY A 119 18.30 6.29 8.43
C GLY A 119 18.77 5.09 7.62
N GLN A 120 17.84 4.29 7.09
CA GLN A 120 18.14 3.08 6.31
C GLN A 120 17.70 3.26 4.85
N PRO A 121 18.62 3.54 3.91
CA PRO A 121 18.31 3.43 2.50
C PRO A 121 18.12 1.95 2.16
N GLN A 122 16.87 1.50 2.08
CA GLN A 122 16.55 0.16 1.57
C GLN A 122 16.10 0.28 0.10
N PHE A 123 16.77 -0.50 -0.76
CA PHE A 123 16.33 -0.69 -2.14
C PHE A 123 15.24 -1.76 -2.17
N GLN A 124 14.02 -1.38 -1.84
CA GLN A 124 12.87 -2.27 -2.05
C GLN A 124 12.60 -2.33 -3.56
N GLN A 125 12.66 -3.54 -4.13
CA GLN A 125 12.22 -3.75 -5.50
C GLN A 125 10.71 -3.56 -5.56
N MET A 126 10.27 -2.76 -6.53
CA MET A 126 8.87 -2.70 -6.90
C MET A 126 8.47 -4.09 -7.42
N ARG A 127 7.38 -4.66 -6.89
CA ARG A 127 6.81 -5.87 -7.46
C ARG A 127 6.38 -5.56 -8.91
N PRO A 128 6.60 -6.48 -9.87
CA PRO A 128 6.03 -6.34 -11.20
C PRO A 128 4.53 -6.02 -11.08
N PRO A 129 4.01 -5.08 -11.88
CA PRO A 129 2.59 -4.76 -11.86
C PRO A 129 1.78 -6.03 -12.12
N LEU A 130 0.65 -6.19 -11.43
CA LEU A 130 -0.30 -7.28 -11.68
C LEU A 130 -0.96 -7.17 -13.07
N CYS A 131 -0.87 -5.99 -13.69
CA CYS A 131 -1.30 -5.78 -15.05
C CYS A 131 -0.16 -6.06 -16.02
N ASP A 132 -0.41 -6.93 -17.00
CA ASP A 132 0.49 -7.10 -18.13
C ASP A 132 0.39 -5.85 -19.02
N ALA A 133 1.47 -5.07 -19.07
CA ALA A 133 1.57 -3.90 -19.96
C ALA A 133 1.51 -4.29 -21.46
N ASP A 134 1.61 -5.58 -21.77
CA ASP A 134 1.47 -6.14 -23.12
C ASP A 134 0.02 -6.57 -23.46
N TYR A 135 -0.94 -6.46 -22.52
CA TYR A 135 -2.33 -6.88 -22.69
C TYR A 135 -3.27 -5.68 -22.85
N GLU A 136 -3.14 -4.96 -23.97
CA GLU A 136 -4.27 -4.18 -24.48
C GLU A 136 -5.34 -5.15 -25.02
N GLY A 137 -6.28 -5.52 -24.15
CA GLY A 137 -7.58 -6.04 -24.56
C GLY A 137 -7.83 -7.52 -24.31
N VAL A 138 -8.20 -7.86 -23.07
CA VAL A 138 -9.24 -8.87 -22.83
C VAL A 138 -10.09 -8.41 -21.66
N SER A 139 -11.32 -8.02 -21.97
CA SER A 139 -12.45 -8.00 -21.03
C SER A 139 -12.64 -9.41 -20.46
N GLY A 140 -12.48 -9.58 -19.15
CA GLY A 140 -12.87 -10.78 -18.41
C GLY A 140 -14.26 -10.63 -17.77
N PRO A 141 -14.84 -11.74 -17.33
CA PRO A 141 -16.10 -12.35 -17.82
C PRO A 141 -17.41 -11.61 -17.48
#